data_AF-A0A662F1M1-F1
#
_entry.id   AF-A0A662F1M1-F1
#
_cell.length_a   1.000
_cell.length_b   1.000
_cell.length_c   1.000
_cell.angle_alpha   90.00
_cell.angle_beta   90.00
_cell.angle_gamma   90.00
#
_symmetry.space_group_name_H-M   'P 1'
#
loop_
_entity.id
_entity.type
_entity.pdbx_description
1 polymer ?
#
loop_
_entity_poly.entity_id
_entity_poly.type
_entity_poly.pdbx_seq_one_letter_code
_entity_poly.pdbx_strand_id
1 'polypeptide(L)'
;MEPLKKLVFRLPSEKKCLTFLMENDEIRYASEGRYGGFIFRGSKEELEKAKLIVFSEPSVEEVELNVNEILPADIIDVLGAASEVHKVTYQLVAVKVKVIKETENYLVLDIDSIEDSDTAEAIRVCWAYRGSRRYPRGSEAGRQLARIKVRLIKHDLQDNFYAKTAEDCGRETDYRDSTLYFKKIIKTPNFKIKEAGEKAITLTFTIKSLSDIEEAIKQLEELKTKFT
;
A
#
# COMPACT_ATOMS: atom_id res chain seq x y z
N MET A 1 -7.32 9.85 5.76
CA MET A 1 -7.19 9.36 4.37
C MET A 1 -7.92 8.03 4.23
N GLU A 2 -8.74 7.84 3.19
CA GLU A 2 -9.46 6.59 2.93
C GLU A 2 -8.51 5.39 2.78
N PRO A 3 -8.88 4.16 3.22
CA PRO A 3 -7.97 3.01 3.24
C PRO A 3 -7.38 2.66 1.86
N LEU A 4 -8.18 2.70 0.79
CA LEU A 4 -7.71 2.41 -0.57
C LEU A 4 -6.77 3.51 -1.09
N LYS A 5 -7.06 4.77 -0.78
CA LYS A 5 -6.16 5.89 -1.11
C LYS A 5 -4.83 5.74 -0.37
N LYS A 6 -4.87 5.37 0.92
CA LYS A 6 -3.67 5.08 1.72
C LYS A 6 -2.87 3.90 1.14
N LEU A 7 -3.55 2.84 0.70
CA LEU A 7 -2.92 1.69 0.03
C LEU A 7 -2.17 2.15 -1.22
N VAL A 8 -2.86 2.82 -2.16
CA VAL A 8 -2.24 3.29 -3.41
C VAL A 8 -1.06 4.22 -3.14
N PHE A 9 -1.17 5.12 -2.17
CA PHE A 9 -0.08 6.01 -1.77
C PHE A 9 1.16 5.22 -1.36
N ARG A 10 0.95 4.17 -0.57
CA ARG A 10 1.99 3.33 0.03
C ARG A 10 2.60 2.32 -0.94
N LEU A 11 1.95 2.02 -2.07
CA LEU A 11 2.50 1.11 -3.06
C LEU A 11 3.86 1.57 -3.62
N PRO A 12 4.87 0.68 -3.67
CA PRO A 12 6.14 0.96 -4.31
C PRO A 12 5.94 1.13 -5.81
N SER A 13 6.68 2.05 -6.43
CA SER A 13 6.58 2.30 -7.87
C SER A 13 7.67 1.59 -8.66
N GLU A 14 8.63 0.99 -7.96
CA GLU A 14 9.86 0.44 -8.54
C GLU A 14 9.83 -1.08 -8.66
N LYS A 15 8.92 -1.75 -7.95
CA LYS A 15 8.88 -3.23 -7.90
C LYS A 15 7.47 -3.75 -7.68
N LYS A 16 7.27 -4.99 -8.14
CA LYS A 16 6.08 -5.77 -7.82
C LYS A 16 6.10 -6.13 -6.33
N CYS A 17 4.93 -6.15 -5.71
CA CYS A 17 4.81 -6.65 -4.34
C CYS A 17 3.40 -7.10 -4.00
N LEU A 18 3.31 -7.99 -3.00
CA LEU A 18 2.08 -8.23 -2.26
C LEU A 18 1.98 -7.21 -1.13
N THR A 19 0.82 -6.56 -1.05
CA THR A 19 0.50 -5.52 -0.07
C THR A 19 -0.69 -5.97 0.74
N PHE A 20 -0.62 -5.80 2.06
CA PHE A 20 -1.61 -6.24 3.03
C PHE A 20 -2.19 -5.01 3.70
N LEU A 21 -3.50 -4.80 3.55
CA LEU A 21 -4.26 -3.84 4.35
C LEU A 21 -4.77 -4.57 5.58
N MET A 22 -4.20 -4.25 6.73
CA MET A 22 -4.52 -4.89 8.01
C MET A 22 -5.78 -4.30 8.63
N GLU A 23 -6.34 -4.96 9.65
CA GLU A 23 -7.53 -4.50 10.37
C GLU A 23 -7.41 -3.09 10.97
N ASN A 24 -6.22 -2.71 11.42
CA ASN A 24 -5.89 -1.39 11.97
C ASN A 24 -5.52 -0.35 10.88
N ASP A 25 -5.83 -0.63 9.62
CA ASP A 25 -5.44 0.14 8.43
C ASP A 25 -3.92 0.31 8.26
N GLU A 26 -3.11 -0.50 8.95
CA GLU A 26 -1.68 -0.62 8.70
C GLU A 26 -1.46 -1.26 7.33
N ILE A 27 -0.43 -0.79 6.63
CA ILE A 27 -0.01 -1.37 5.35
C ILE A 27 1.27 -2.14 5.60
N ARG A 28 1.21 -3.46 5.38
CA ARG A 28 2.38 -4.34 5.38
C ARG A 28 2.68 -4.84 3.97
N TYR A 29 3.90 -5.30 3.75
CA TYR A 29 4.36 -5.78 2.45
C TYR A 29 5.01 -7.14 2.59
N ALA A 30 4.83 -7.96 1.57
CA ALA A 30 5.67 -9.11 1.32
C ALA A 30 6.48 -8.87 0.05
N SER A 31 7.81 -8.98 0.19
CA SER A 31 8.72 -8.82 -0.95
C SER A 31 8.91 -10.16 -1.65
N GLU A 32 9.09 -10.13 -2.96
CA GLU A 32 9.38 -11.32 -3.74
C GLU A 32 10.68 -11.97 -3.25
N GLY A 33 10.64 -13.28 -2.99
CA GLY A 33 11.77 -14.08 -2.56
C GLY A 33 12.67 -14.46 -3.73
N ARG A 34 13.97 -14.64 -3.48
CA ARG A 34 14.96 -15.03 -4.50
C ARG A 34 14.63 -16.34 -5.23
N TYR A 35 13.89 -17.25 -4.57
CA TYR A 35 13.54 -18.56 -5.10
C TYR A 35 12.05 -18.67 -5.47
N GLY A 36 11.40 -17.53 -5.71
CA GLY A 36 9.96 -17.45 -5.92
C GLY A 36 9.18 -17.29 -4.61
N GLY A 37 7.88 -17.02 -4.74
CA GLY A 37 6.98 -16.69 -3.65
C GLY A 37 7.26 -15.32 -3.02
N PHE A 38 6.48 -14.97 -2.01
CA PHE A 38 6.58 -13.69 -1.30
C PHE A 38 6.88 -13.89 0.17
N ILE A 39 7.84 -13.14 0.70
CA ILE A 39 8.29 -13.23 2.08
C ILE A 39 7.53 -12.21 2.92
N PHE A 40 6.62 -12.69 3.76
CA PHE A 40 5.91 -11.88 4.76
C PHE A 40 6.61 -12.03 6.11
N ARG A 41 7.01 -10.91 6.71
CA ARG A 41 7.60 -10.89 8.05
C ARG A 41 6.49 -10.68 9.08
N GLY A 42 6.07 -11.75 9.72
CA GLY A 42 4.99 -11.76 10.69
C GLY A 42 4.49 -13.18 10.94
N SER A 43 3.53 -13.31 11.85
CA SER A 43 2.91 -14.62 12.15
C SER A 43 1.72 -14.91 11.23
N LYS A 44 1.29 -16.17 11.20
CA LYS A 44 0.09 -16.58 10.47
C LYS A 44 -1.18 -15.91 11.00
N GLU A 45 -1.26 -15.73 12.31
CA GLU A 45 -2.37 -15.03 12.97
C GLU A 45 -2.45 -13.55 12.54
N GLU A 46 -1.31 -12.91 12.29
CA GLU A 46 -1.29 -11.55 11.73
C GLU A 46 -1.78 -11.54 10.28
N LEU A 47 -1.34 -12.51 9.47
CA LEU A 47 -1.77 -12.66 8.09
C LEU A 47 -3.31 -12.79 7.96
N GLU A 48 -3.93 -13.54 8.87
CA GLU A 48 -5.38 -13.74 8.91
C GLU A 48 -6.18 -12.45 9.23
N LYS A 49 -5.53 -11.45 9.84
CA LYS A 49 -6.11 -10.12 10.11
C LYS A 49 -6.00 -9.17 8.91
N ALA A 50 -5.57 -9.64 7.74
CA ALA A 50 -5.57 -8.82 6.54
C ALA A 50 -6.99 -8.68 5.98
N LYS A 51 -7.51 -7.45 5.92
CA LYS A 51 -8.81 -7.12 5.30
C LYS A 51 -8.77 -7.22 3.78
N LEU A 52 -7.61 -6.96 3.19
CA LEU A 52 -7.39 -7.01 1.74
C LEU A 52 -5.92 -7.32 1.46
N ILE A 53 -5.68 -8.20 0.50
CA ILE A 53 -4.35 -8.53 -0.01
C ILE A 53 -4.33 -8.20 -1.50
N VAL A 54 -3.38 -7.35 -1.90
CA VAL A 54 -3.28 -6.85 -3.27
C VAL A 54 -1.90 -7.16 -3.83
N PHE A 55 -1.85 -7.88 -4.94
CA PHE A 55 -0.68 -7.91 -5.79
C PHE A 55 -0.67 -6.66 -6.66
N SER A 56 0.47 -5.97 -6.68
CA SER A 56 0.63 -4.72 -7.43
C SER A 56 1.77 -4.83 -8.43
N GLU A 57 1.49 -4.40 -9.66
CA GLU A 57 2.47 -4.28 -10.73
C GLU A 57 2.49 -2.82 -11.24
N PRO A 58 3.55 -2.05 -10.93
CA PRO A 58 3.67 -0.67 -11.35
C PRO A 58 4.23 -0.55 -12.77
N SER A 59 3.68 0.39 -13.55
CA SER A 59 4.25 0.94 -14.78
C SER A 59 4.54 2.43 -14.57
N VAL A 60 5.72 2.89 -14.97
CA VAL A 60 6.19 4.26 -14.74
C VAL A 60 6.49 4.91 -16.08
N GLU A 61 5.83 6.04 -16.34
CA GLU A 61 6.03 6.85 -17.55
C GLU A 61 6.42 8.28 -17.14
N GLU A 62 7.44 8.85 -17.79
CA GLU A 62 7.81 10.24 -17.62
C GLU A 62 6.85 11.15 -18.39
N VAL A 63 6.38 12.20 -17.73
CA VAL A 63 5.36 13.10 -18.27
C VAL A 63 5.77 14.55 -18.07
N GLU A 64 5.55 15.37 -19.08
CA GLU A 64 5.69 16.81 -18.97
C GLU A 64 4.42 17.38 -18.34
N LEU A 65 4.42 17.54 -17.03
CA LEU A 65 3.32 18.14 -16.28
C LEU A 65 3.81 19.34 -15.48
N ASN A 66 3.08 20.45 -15.58
CA ASN A 66 3.41 21.66 -14.83
C ASN A 66 3.11 21.45 -13.35
N VAL A 67 4.16 21.35 -12.52
CA VAL A 67 4.04 21.10 -11.09
C VAL A 67 3.19 22.15 -10.37
N ASN A 68 3.12 23.38 -10.90
CA ASN A 68 2.26 24.46 -10.36
C ASN A 68 0.76 24.15 -10.43
N GLU A 69 0.33 23.22 -11.29
CA GLU A 69 -1.08 22.81 -11.38
C GLU A 69 -1.49 21.85 -10.25
N ILE A 70 -0.51 21.18 -9.64
CA ILE A 70 -0.76 20.13 -8.63
C ILE A 70 -0.28 20.51 -7.24
N LEU A 71 0.62 21.50 -7.13
CA LEU A 71 1.19 21.97 -5.88
C LEU A 71 1.04 23.48 -5.72
N PRO A 72 0.74 23.97 -4.49
CA PRO A 72 0.72 25.38 -4.17
C PRO A 72 2.05 26.09 -4.46
N ALA A 73 1.98 27.31 -4.98
CA ALA A 73 3.15 28.13 -5.34
C ALA A 73 4.11 28.34 -4.16
N ASP A 74 3.59 28.55 -2.93
CA ASP A 74 4.42 28.79 -1.74
C ASP A 74 5.28 27.58 -1.33
N ILE A 75 4.92 26.37 -1.76
CA ILE A 75 5.74 25.16 -1.60
C ILE A 75 6.78 25.09 -2.72
N ILE A 76 6.38 25.37 -3.96
CA ILE A 76 7.25 25.32 -5.15
C ILE A 76 8.36 26.36 -5.05
N ASP A 77 8.06 27.56 -4.54
CA ASP A 77 9.05 28.62 -4.31
C ASP A 77 10.20 28.18 -3.40
N VAL A 78 9.93 27.24 -2.47
CA VAL A 78 10.95 26.70 -1.56
C VAL A 78 11.71 25.54 -2.20
N LEU A 79 11.01 24.66 -2.91
CA LEU A 79 11.59 23.44 -3.48
C LEU A 79 12.32 23.66 -4.81
N GLY A 80 11.92 24.70 -5.55
CA GLY A 80 12.35 24.96 -6.92
C GLY A 80 11.74 23.99 -7.94
N ALA A 81 12.31 24.00 -9.14
CA ALA A 81 11.89 23.11 -10.22
C ALA A 81 12.08 21.63 -9.84
N ALA A 82 11.08 20.81 -10.18
CA ALA A 82 11.18 19.36 -10.04
C ALA A 82 12.24 18.80 -11.00
N SER A 83 12.89 17.72 -10.58
CA SER A 83 13.84 17.00 -11.40
C SER A 83 13.15 16.11 -12.43
N GLU A 84 12.13 15.38 -11.99
CA GLU A 84 11.40 14.40 -12.82
C GLU A 84 9.93 14.39 -12.38
N VAL A 85 9.02 14.16 -13.33
CA VAL A 85 7.59 13.96 -13.07
C VAL A 85 7.16 12.67 -13.75
N HIS A 86 6.58 11.76 -12.98
CA HIS A 86 6.18 10.45 -13.44
C HIS A 86 4.68 10.24 -13.26
N LYS A 87 4.01 9.72 -14.29
CA LYS A 87 2.72 9.04 -14.13
C LYS A 87 3.00 7.58 -13.77
N VAL A 88 2.48 7.14 -12.63
CA VAL A 88 2.58 5.77 -12.17
C VAL A 88 1.21 5.12 -12.26
N THR A 89 1.10 4.10 -13.09
CA THR A 89 -0.09 3.28 -13.24
C THR A 89 0.15 1.96 -12.54
N TYR A 90 -0.72 1.60 -11.61
CA TYR A 90 -0.66 0.33 -10.89
C TYR A 90 -1.74 -0.60 -11.44
N GLN A 91 -1.34 -1.75 -11.94
CA GLN A 91 -2.25 -2.87 -12.10
C GLN A 91 -2.37 -3.56 -10.74
N LEU A 92 -3.58 -3.58 -10.18
CA LEU A 92 -3.86 -4.10 -8.85
C LEU A 92 -4.75 -5.32 -8.98
N VAL A 93 -4.35 -6.41 -8.31
CA VAL A 93 -5.09 -7.67 -8.30
C VAL A 93 -5.32 -8.05 -6.85
N ALA A 94 -6.59 -8.09 -6.44
CA ALA A 94 -6.97 -8.62 -5.13
C ALA A 94 -6.83 -10.15 -5.15
N VAL A 95 -6.13 -10.71 -4.17
CA VAL A 95 -5.74 -12.12 -4.18
C VAL A 95 -5.98 -12.79 -2.83
N LYS A 96 -6.23 -14.10 -2.87
CA LYS A 96 -6.02 -14.99 -1.72
C LYS A 96 -4.62 -15.56 -1.78
N VAL A 97 -3.99 -15.69 -0.63
CA VAL A 97 -2.65 -16.26 -0.50
C VAL A 97 -2.69 -17.57 0.26
N LYS A 98 -1.80 -18.49 -0.10
CA LYS A 98 -1.52 -19.72 0.66
C LYS A 98 -0.13 -19.64 1.28
N VAL A 99 0.02 -20.20 2.46
CA VAL A 99 1.32 -20.32 3.13
C VAL A 99 2.00 -21.59 2.61
N ILE A 100 3.11 -21.44 1.90
CA ILE A 100 3.94 -22.56 1.44
C ILE A 100 4.85 -23.05 2.56
N LYS A 101 5.46 -22.10 3.28
CA LYS A 101 6.43 -22.39 4.32
C LYS A 101 6.27 -21.44 5.48
N GLU A 102 6.30 -22.00 6.67
CA GLU A 102 6.29 -21.27 7.92
C GLU A 102 7.66 -21.42 8.60
N THR A 103 8.17 -20.31 9.11
CA THR A 103 9.38 -20.25 9.93
C THR A 103 9.11 -19.35 11.13
N GLU A 104 9.99 -19.36 12.12
CA GLU A 104 9.86 -18.53 13.32
C GLU A 104 9.80 -17.02 13.01
N ASN A 105 10.42 -16.57 11.91
CA ASN A 105 10.62 -15.15 11.62
C ASN A 105 9.83 -14.66 10.39
N TYR A 106 9.40 -15.56 9.51
CA TYR A 106 8.73 -15.20 8.27
C TYR A 106 7.88 -16.33 7.69
N LEU A 107 6.91 -15.95 6.87
CA LEU A 107 6.11 -16.84 6.04
C LEU A 107 6.50 -16.68 4.58
N VAL A 108 6.55 -17.81 3.87
CA VAL A 108 6.63 -17.81 2.40
C VAL A 108 5.23 -18.02 1.86
N LEU A 109 4.75 -17.03 1.13
CA LEU A 109 3.42 -16.95 0.57
C LEU A 109 3.45 -17.18 -0.94
N ASP A 110 2.36 -17.71 -1.46
CA ASP A 110 2.10 -17.80 -2.89
C ASP A 110 0.64 -17.43 -3.16
N ILE A 111 0.37 -17.02 -4.40
CA ILE A 111 -0.98 -16.62 -4.81
C ILE A 111 -1.77 -17.90 -5.05
N ASP A 112 -2.88 -18.03 -4.32
CA ASP A 112 -3.79 -19.17 -4.45
C ASP A 112 -4.84 -18.91 -5.52
N SER A 113 -5.52 -17.77 -5.42
CA SER A 113 -6.56 -17.35 -6.36
C SER A 113 -6.67 -15.84 -6.47
N ILE A 114 -7.22 -15.39 -7.60
CA ILE A 114 -7.53 -13.98 -7.87
C ILE A 114 -9.01 -13.76 -7.52
N GLU A 115 -9.30 -12.77 -6.69
CA GLU A 115 -10.67 -12.38 -6.33
C GLU A 115 -11.19 -11.28 -7.26
N ASP A 116 -10.37 -10.25 -7.52
CA ASP A 116 -10.76 -9.07 -8.28
C ASP A 116 -9.53 -8.38 -8.91
N SER A 117 -9.74 -7.48 -9.87
CA SER A 117 -8.67 -6.70 -10.49
C SER A 117 -9.13 -5.30 -10.89
N ASP A 118 -8.31 -4.31 -10.61
CA ASP A 118 -8.55 -2.93 -11.03
C ASP A 118 -7.23 -2.19 -11.23
N THR A 119 -7.30 -0.90 -11.55
CA THR A 119 -6.19 -0.04 -11.85
C THR A 119 -6.22 1.19 -10.95
N ALA A 120 -5.03 1.62 -10.51
CA ALA A 120 -4.86 2.85 -9.79
C ALA A 120 -3.83 3.74 -10.51
N GLU A 121 -3.98 5.05 -10.40
CA GLU A 121 -3.07 6.00 -11.01
C GLU A 121 -2.61 7.04 -9.99
N ALA A 122 -1.33 7.39 -10.04
CA ALA A 122 -0.74 8.46 -9.26
C ALA A 122 0.27 9.27 -10.07
N ILE A 123 0.34 10.58 -9.81
CA ILE A 123 1.46 11.42 -10.24
C ILE A 123 2.50 11.41 -9.13
N ARG A 124 3.74 11.15 -9.48
CA ARG A 124 4.91 11.24 -8.61
C ARG A 124 5.84 12.34 -9.12
N VAL A 125 6.08 13.35 -8.30
CA VAL A 125 7.05 14.42 -8.57
C VAL A 125 8.30 14.18 -7.73
N CYS A 126 9.47 14.33 -8.34
CA CYS A 126 10.76 14.04 -7.73
C CYS A 126 11.62 15.31 -7.69
N TRP A 127 12.22 15.61 -6.53
CA TRP A 127 13.33 16.55 -6.40
C TRP A 127 14.57 15.79 -5.95
N ALA A 128 15.53 15.61 -6.86
CA ALA A 128 16.76 14.88 -6.62
C ALA A 128 17.86 15.82 -6.12
N TYR A 129 18.39 15.53 -4.93
CA TYR A 129 19.53 16.24 -4.36
C TYR A 129 20.78 15.36 -4.46
N ARG A 130 21.52 15.54 -5.56
CA ARG A 130 22.75 14.78 -5.82
C ARG A 130 23.93 15.41 -5.08
N GLY A 131 24.62 14.61 -4.28
CA GLY A 131 25.81 14.98 -3.53
C GLY A 131 27.09 14.49 -4.19
N SER A 132 28.22 14.97 -3.71
CA SER A 132 29.53 14.42 -4.05
C SER A 132 30.19 13.82 -2.81
N ARG A 133 31.29 13.07 -2.98
CA ARG A 133 32.03 12.51 -1.84
C ARG A 133 32.53 13.59 -0.87
N ARG A 134 32.87 14.78 -1.37
CA ARG A 134 33.34 15.92 -0.57
C ARG A 134 32.18 16.73 0.03
N TYR A 135 31.02 16.73 -0.62
CA TYR A 135 29.84 17.50 -0.24
C TYR A 135 28.58 16.62 -0.37
N PRO A 136 28.34 15.70 0.59
CA PRO A 136 27.17 14.83 0.56
C PRO A 136 25.88 15.62 0.81
N ARG A 137 24.81 15.21 0.14
CA ARG A 137 23.45 15.78 0.24
C ARG A 137 22.41 14.75 0.69
N GLY A 138 22.83 13.67 1.36
CA GLY A 138 21.95 12.58 1.82
C GLY A 138 20.87 12.99 2.83
N SER A 139 21.02 14.15 3.48
CA SER A 139 20.02 14.70 4.41
C SER A 139 19.20 15.86 3.83
N GLU A 140 19.49 16.30 2.61
CA GLU A 140 18.90 17.52 2.05
C GLU A 140 17.40 17.37 1.82
N ALA A 141 16.93 16.25 1.26
CA ALA A 141 15.50 15.98 1.09
C ALA A 141 14.72 16.07 2.42
N GLY A 142 15.28 15.50 3.50
CA GLY A 142 14.69 15.57 4.84
C GLY A 142 14.65 16.99 5.40
N ARG A 143 15.70 17.79 5.17
CA ARG A 143 15.74 19.21 5.56
C ARG A 143 14.70 20.03 4.81
N GLN A 144 14.56 19.80 3.50
CA GLN A 144 13.58 20.51 2.68
C GLN A 144 12.15 20.14 3.10
N LEU A 145 11.88 18.85 3.35
CA LEU A 145 10.60 18.40 3.91
C LEU A 145 10.27 19.08 5.25
N ALA A 146 11.25 19.20 6.15
CA ALA A 146 11.08 19.91 7.42
C ALA A 146 10.78 21.42 7.22
N ARG A 147 11.45 22.08 6.26
CA ARG A 147 11.23 23.50 5.93
C ARG A 147 9.83 23.80 5.40
N ILE A 148 9.27 22.89 4.60
CA ILE A 148 7.94 23.07 4.02
C ILE A 148 6.82 22.55 4.94
N LYS A 149 7.14 21.86 6.06
CA LYS A 149 6.16 21.18 6.93
C LYS A 149 4.97 22.04 7.34
N VAL A 150 5.20 23.29 7.74
CA VAL A 150 4.11 24.22 8.12
C VAL A 150 3.19 24.51 6.93
N ARG A 151 3.75 24.68 5.73
CA ARG A 151 2.99 24.88 4.49
C ARG A 151 2.21 23.62 4.11
N LEU A 152 2.80 22.44 4.31
CA LEU A 152 2.12 21.16 4.06
C LEU A 152 0.89 20.99 4.96
N ILE A 153 0.99 21.35 6.25
CA ILE A 153 -0.14 21.30 7.18
C ILE A 153 -1.25 22.26 6.74
N LYS A 154 -0.87 23.50 6.34
CA LYS A 154 -1.82 24.51 5.85
C LYS A 154 -2.64 24.02 4.65
N HIS A 155 -2.03 23.24 3.76
CA HIS A 155 -2.66 22.75 2.53
C HIS A 155 -3.16 21.29 2.61
N ASP A 156 -3.09 20.66 3.79
CA ASP A 156 -3.44 19.24 3.98
C ASP A 156 -2.68 18.28 3.04
N LEU A 157 -1.39 18.55 2.82
CA LEU A 157 -0.50 17.78 1.92
C LEU A 157 0.58 16.98 2.67
N GLN A 158 0.55 16.95 4.00
CA GLN A 158 1.60 16.33 4.81
C GLN A 158 1.81 14.86 4.46
N ASP A 159 0.72 14.12 4.24
CA ASP A 159 0.77 12.69 3.94
C ASP A 159 1.24 12.40 2.51
N ASN A 160 1.28 13.40 1.63
CA ASN A 160 1.62 13.20 0.22
C ASN A 160 3.13 13.31 -0.07
N PHE A 161 3.91 13.81 0.89
CA PHE A 161 5.34 13.99 0.76
C PHE A 161 6.11 12.95 1.57
N TYR A 162 7.20 12.45 0.98
CA TYR A 162 8.15 11.59 1.69
C TYR A 162 9.56 11.78 1.14
N ALA A 163 10.55 11.71 2.03
CA ALA A 163 11.95 11.73 1.66
C ALA A 163 12.49 10.30 1.62
N LYS A 164 13.28 9.98 0.61
CA LYS A 164 14.08 8.75 0.54
C LYS A 164 15.55 9.12 0.51
N THR A 165 16.35 8.35 1.22
CA THR A 165 17.80 8.35 1.09
C THR A 165 18.21 7.43 -0.07
N ALA A 166 19.48 7.48 -0.46
CA ALA A 166 20.02 6.55 -1.45
C ALA A 166 19.89 5.07 -1.03
N GLU A 167 19.96 4.77 0.26
CA GLU A 167 19.74 3.42 0.80
C GLU A 167 18.31 2.95 0.50
N ASP A 168 17.31 3.81 0.71
CA ASP A 168 15.90 3.54 0.41
C ASP A 168 15.61 3.35 -1.10
N CYS A 169 16.54 3.80 -1.94
CA CYS A 169 16.49 3.67 -3.40
C CYS A 169 17.36 2.50 -3.92
N GLY A 170 17.85 1.61 -3.04
CA GLY A 170 18.65 0.45 -3.43
C GLY A 170 20.11 0.76 -3.77
N ARG A 171 20.60 1.94 -3.38
CA ARG A 171 22.01 2.34 -3.50
C ARG A 171 22.65 2.33 -2.10
N GLU A 172 22.70 1.15 -1.49
CA GLU A 172 23.17 0.92 -0.11
C GLU A 172 24.59 1.46 0.18
N THR A 173 25.37 1.78 -0.85
CA THR A 173 26.73 2.33 -0.71
C THR A 173 26.84 3.84 -0.95
N ASP A 174 25.75 4.53 -1.30
CA ASP A 174 25.80 5.92 -1.75
C ASP A 174 24.97 6.88 -0.90
N TYR A 175 25.25 6.97 0.40
CA TYR A 175 24.64 7.90 1.38
C TYR A 175 24.70 9.41 1.03
N ARG A 176 25.18 9.75 -0.16
CA ARG A 176 25.43 11.11 -0.63
C ARG A 176 24.21 11.74 -1.27
N ASP A 177 23.30 10.92 -1.78
CA ASP A 177 22.13 11.39 -2.50
C ASP A 177 20.87 11.26 -1.64
N SER A 178 19.94 12.19 -1.84
CA SER A 178 18.59 12.08 -1.28
C SER A 178 17.57 12.58 -2.29
N THR A 179 16.35 12.07 -2.21
CA THR A 179 15.26 12.47 -3.11
C THR A 179 14.02 12.77 -2.29
N LEU A 180 13.42 13.94 -2.54
CA LEU A 180 12.11 14.27 -2.02
C LEU A 180 11.06 13.88 -3.07
N TYR A 181 10.03 13.17 -2.64
CA TYR A 181 8.93 12.77 -3.48
C TYR A 181 7.63 13.43 -3.01
N PHE A 182 6.82 13.84 -3.97
CA PHE A 182 5.40 14.13 -3.79
C PHE A 182 4.60 13.12 -4.60
N LYS A 183 3.59 12.49 -4.00
CA LYS A 183 2.72 11.54 -4.69
C LYS A 183 1.26 11.97 -4.53
N LYS A 184 0.62 12.30 -5.67
CA LYS A 184 -0.80 12.66 -5.76
C LYS A 184 -1.54 11.53 -6.45
N ILE A 185 -2.54 10.98 -5.77
CA ILE A 185 -3.38 9.92 -6.34
C ILE A 185 -4.42 10.56 -7.25
N ILE A 186 -4.49 10.09 -8.49
CA ILE A 186 -5.49 10.50 -9.49
C ILE A 186 -6.68 9.55 -9.44
N LYS A 187 -6.40 8.25 -9.45
CA LYS A 187 -7.41 7.19 -9.52
C LYS A 187 -7.17 6.17 -8.42
N THR A 188 -8.19 5.92 -7.61
CA THR A 188 -8.23 4.83 -6.63
C THR A 188 -8.91 3.60 -7.22
N PRO A 189 -8.49 2.39 -6.83
CA PRO A 189 -9.18 1.17 -7.23
C PRO A 189 -10.52 1.06 -6.50
N ASN A 190 -11.44 0.28 -7.04
CA ASN A 190 -12.71 -0.04 -6.44
C ASN A 190 -12.72 -1.49 -5.94
N PHE A 191 -12.09 -1.74 -4.79
CA PHE A 191 -12.11 -3.04 -4.14
C PHE A 191 -13.08 -3.07 -2.96
N LYS A 192 -13.76 -4.21 -2.78
CA LYS A 192 -14.48 -4.51 -1.55
C LYS A 192 -13.49 -4.89 -0.46
N ILE A 193 -13.41 -4.06 0.59
CA ILE A 193 -12.60 -4.36 1.77
C ILE A 193 -13.43 -5.26 2.68
N LYS A 194 -12.88 -6.38 3.15
CA LYS A 194 -13.55 -7.21 4.17
C LYS A 194 -13.64 -6.39 5.45
N GLU A 195 -14.84 -6.20 5.99
CA GLU A 195 -14.99 -5.52 7.27
C GLU A 195 -14.45 -6.41 8.40
N ALA A 196 -13.80 -5.79 9.38
CA ALA A 196 -13.27 -6.48 10.55
C ALA A 196 -14.44 -7.08 11.35
N GLY A 197 -14.66 -8.38 11.23
CA GLY A 197 -15.74 -9.07 11.95
C GLY A 197 -16.56 -10.09 11.15
N GLU A 198 -16.39 -10.20 9.82
CA GLU A 198 -17.01 -11.29 9.06
C GLU A 198 -16.30 -12.63 9.33
N LYS A 199 -16.46 -13.17 10.54
CA LYS A 199 -16.37 -14.62 10.72
C LYS A 199 -17.53 -15.21 9.96
N ALA A 200 -17.26 -15.75 8.77
CA ALA A 200 -18.20 -16.65 8.12
C ALA A 200 -18.47 -17.82 9.07
N ILE A 201 -19.61 -17.78 9.78
CA ILE A 201 -20.07 -18.90 10.58
C ILE A 201 -20.61 -19.93 9.59
N THR A 202 -19.78 -20.89 9.21
CA THR A 202 -20.22 -22.00 8.37
C THR A 202 -21.01 -22.97 9.26
N LEU A 203 -22.34 -22.88 9.21
CA LEU A 203 -23.22 -23.85 9.86
C LEU A 203 -23.46 -25.02 8.91
N THR A 204 -22.94 -26.20 9.27
CA THR A 204 -23.22 -27.44 8.56
C THR A 204 -24.41 -28.14 9.21
N PHE A 205 -25.54 -28.16 8.51
CA PHE A 205 -26.72 -28.93 8.92
C PHE A 205 -26.75 -30.26 8.17
N THR A 206 -26.98 -31.36 8.89
CA THR A 206 -27.23 -32.67 8.28
C THR A 206 -28.73 -32.90 8.29
N ILE A 207 -29.39 -32.70 7.15
CA ILE A 207 -30.85 -32.83 7.03
C ILE A 207 -31.20 -34.27 6.71
N LYS A 208 -31.94 -34.93 7.59
CA LYS A 208 -32.50 -36.28 7.37
C LYS A 208 -34.03 -36.30 7.36
N SER A 209 -34.65 -35.22 7.86
CA SER A 209 -36.09 -35.10 8.03
C SER A 209 -36.54 -33.63 7.96
N LEU A 210 -37.86 -33.43 7.83
CA LEU A 210 -38.47 -32.09 7.80
C LEU A 210 -38.28 -31.32 9.12
N SER A 211 -38.26 -32.00 10.26
CA SER A 211 -37.98 -31.37 11.57
C SER A 211 -36.57 -30.79 11.65
N ASP A 212 -35.59 -31.38 10.97
CA ASP A 212 -34.21 -30.87 10.96
C ASP A 212 -34.11 -29.52 10.21
N ILE A 213 -34.99 -29.30 9.23
CA ILE A 213 -35.08 -28.03 8.48
C ILE A 213 -35.67 -26.94 9.37
N GLU A 214 -36.74 -27.26 10.11
CA GLU A 214 -37.38 -26.32 11.04
C GLU A 214 -36.42 -25.90 12.15
N GLU A 215 -35.61 -26.83 12.67
CA GLU A 215 -34.61 -26.55 13.69
C GLU A 215 -33.45 -25.68 13.15
N ALA A 216 -32.99 -25.93 11.93
CA ALA A 216 -31.97 -25.11 11.27
C ALA A 216 -32.45 -23.67 11.01
N ILE A 217 -33.71 -23.49 10.61
CA ILE A 217 -34.33 -22.17 10.40
C ILE A 217 -34.40 -21.40 11.73
N LYS A 218 -34.84 -22.06 12.80
CA LYS A 218 -34.92 -21.44 14.13
C LYS A 218 -33.54 -20.98 14.63
N GLN A 219 -32.50 -21.79 14.45
CA GLN A 219 -31.13 -21.42 14.82
C GLN A 219 -30.61 -20.22 14.01
N LEU A 220 -30.97 -20.13 12.72
CA LEU A 220 -30.63 -18.98 11.87
C LEU A 220 -31.34 -17.69 12.33
N GLU A 221 -32.60 -17.77 12.78
CA GLU A 221 -33.35 -16.61 13.29
C GLU A 221 -32.82 -16.11 14.65
N GLU A 222 -32.42 -17.03 15.54
CA GLU A 222 -31.77 -16.69 16.81
C GLU A 222 -30.38 -16.06 16.60
N LEU A 223 -29.65 -16.46 15.57
CA LEU A 223 -28.39 -15.82 15.20
C LEU A 223 -28.62 -14.43 14.62
N LYS A 224 -29.61 -14.25 13.73
CA LYS A 224 -29.95 -12.92 13.20
C LYS A 224 -30.24 -11.91 14.32
N THR A 225 -31.00 -12.31 15.33
CA THR A 225 -31.34 -11.43 16.46
C THR A 225 -30.18 -11.11 17.41
N LYS A 226 -29.14 -11.96 17.48
CA LYS A 226 -27.93 -11.69 18.28
C LYS A 226 -26.92 -10.77 17.60
N PHE A 227 -27.01 -10.61 16.29
CA PHE A 227 -26.06 -9.82 15.48
C PHE A 227 -26.69 -8.55 14.87
N THR A 228 -27.90 -8.17 15.28
CA THR A 228 -28.52 -6.87 15.00
C THR A 228 -28.42 -5.98 16.22
#